data_AF-X1W1M7-F1
#
_entry.id   AF-X1W1M7-F1
#
_cell.length_a   1.000
_cell.length_b   1.000
_cell.length_c   1.000
_cell.angle_alpha   90.00
_cell.angle_beta   90.00
_cell.angle_gamma   90.00
#
_symmetry.space_group_name_H-M   'P 1'
#
loop_
_entity.id
_entity.type
_entity.pdbx_description
1 polymer ?
#
loop_
_entity_poly.entity_id
_entity_poly.type
_entity_poly.pdbx_seq_one_letter_code
_entity_poly.pdbx_strand_id
1 'polypeptide(L)'
;DDEETRRFRKPDTALGDWGLMSYSNPYSSPIPVPLIPLFEAVVDESSEAATKLHVQNGVWSVAMTPLYTSDQVRGAVAVLRDVTEEERLDKLRKDFVANVSHELRTPISMLQGYSEALLDDIPSTPEERLELVQVIHDESLRMGRLVRDLLDLARMEAGHLELIFGEVEFDSL
;
A
#
# COMPACT_ATOMS: atom_id res chain seq x y z
N ASP A 1 -38.94 -19.98 6.94
CA ASP A 1 -39.52 -18.83 7.65
C ASP A 1 -38.49 -18.20 8.56
N ASP A 2 -37.89 -17.04 8.32
CA ASP A 2 -37.78 -16.18 7.14
C ASP A 2 -36.62 -15.23 7.43
N GLU A 3 -35.68 -15.20 6.48
CA GLU A 3 -34.98 -14.03 5.94
C GLU A 3 -34.62 -12.85 6.86
N GLU A 4 -33.41 -12.88 7.44
CA GLU A 4 -32.64 -11.66 7.70
C GLU A 4 -31.96 -11.16 6.42
N THR A 5 -32.62 -10.22 5.73
CA THR A 5 -32.05 -9.49 4.59
C THR A 5 -30.97 -8.51 5.07
N ARG A 6 -29.72 -8.97 5.05
CA ARG A 6 -28.54 -8.09 5.09
C ARG A 6 -28.62 -7.11 3.92
N ARG A 7 -28.86 -5.83 4.23
CA ARG A 7 -28.75 -4.73 3.27
C ARG A 7 -27.34 -4.67 2.71
N PHE A 8 -27.14 -5.23 1.53
CA PHE A 8 -26.02 -4.88 0.66
C PHE A 8 -26.17 -3.39 0.33
N ARG A 9 -25.31 -2.56 0.93
CA ARG A 9 -25.16 -1.16 0.53
C ARG A 9 -24.62 -1.16 -0.90
N LYS A 10 -25.47 -0.77 -1.87
CA LYS A 10 -25.06 -0.68 -3.27
C LYS A 10 -23.88 0.29 -3.38
N PRO A 11 -22.84 -0.02 -4.18
CA PRO A 11 -21.76 0.92 -4.42
C PRO A 11 -22.31 2.09 -5.24
N ASP A 12 -22.25 3.31 -4.69
CA ASP A 12 -22.51 4.58 -5.39
C ASP A 12 -21.38 4.84 -6.40
N THR A 13 -21.38 4.04 -7.46
CA THR A 13 -20.44 4.16 -8.58
C THR A 13 -21.19 3.86 -9.85
N ALA A 14 -20.64 4.32 -10.99
CA ALA A 14 -21.14 3.96 -12.30
C ALA A 14 -21.44 2.46 -12.37
N LEU A 15 -20.57 1.59 -11.78
CA LEU A 15 -20.68 0.11 -11.64
C LEU A 15 -21.99 -0.41 -11.03
N GLY A 16 -22.63 0.33 -10.11
CA GLY A 16 -23.94 -0.02 -9.55
C GLY A 16 -25.13 0.19 -10.50
N ASP A 17 -25.00 1.08 -11.48
CA ASP A 17 -26.05 1.45 -12.44
C ASP A 17 -26.09 0.53 -13.69
N TRP A 18 -25.02 -0.23 -13.96
CA TRP A 18 -24.91 -1.15 -15.13
C TRP A 18 -25.94 -2.26 -15.11
N GLY A 19 -26.22 -2.78 -13.91
CA GLY A 19 -27.22 -3.82 -13.69
C GLY A 19 -28.65 -3.34 -13.84
N LEU A 20 -28.90 -2.02 -13.99
CA LEU A 20 -30.24 -1.45 -14.21
C LEU A 20 -30.37 -0.85 -15.62
N MET A 21 -29.28 -0.30 -16.18
CA MET A 21 -29.25 0.26 -17.54
C MET A 21 -29.32 -0.80 -18.65
N SER A 22 -28.70 -1.97 -18.46
CA SER A 22 -28.71 -3.05 -19.45
C SER A 22 -30.08 -3.69 -19.69
N TYR A 23 -31.01 -3.55 -18.74
CA TYR A 23 -32.38 -4.07 -18.88
C TYR A 23 -33.34 -3.12 -19.60
N SER A 24 -32.97 -1.85 -19.82
CA SER A 24 -33.87 -0.82 -20.36
C SER A 24 -33.45 -0.24 -21.72
N ASN A 25 -32.23 -0.49 -22.18
CA ASN A 25 -31.75 0.00 -23.48
C ASN A 25 -31.09 -1.11 -24.32
N PRO A 26 -31.74 -1.62 -25.38
CA PRO A 26 -31.19 -2.66 -26.25
C PRO A 26 -30.01 -2.18 -27.13
N TYR A 27 -29.63 -0.90 -27.08
CA TYR A 27 -28.52 -0.32 -27.85
C TYR A 27 -27.32 0.12 -26.99
N SER A 28 -27.36 0.01 -25.65
CA SER A 28 -26.17 0.22 -24.83
C SER A 28 -25.34 -1.06 -24.82
N SER A 29 -24.07 -0.99 -25.20
CA SER A 29 -23.13 -2.10 -25.00
C SER A 29 -23.23 -2.59 -23.55
N PRO A 30 -23.41 -3.90 -23.30
CA PRO A 30 -23.59 -4.44 -21.95
C PRO A 30 -22.32 -4.33 -21.08
N ILE A 31 -21.22 -3.85 -21.67
CA ILE A 31 -19.89 -3.81 -21.07
C ILE A 31 -19.53 -2.39 -20.66
N PRO A 32 -18.94 -2.20 -19.46
CA PRO A 32 -18.35 -0.94 -19.07
C PRO A 32 -17.38 -0.31 -20.03
N VAL A 33 -17.56 0.98 -20.35
CA VAL A 33 -16.63 1.74 -21.22
C VAL A 33 -15.16 1.57 -20.77
N PRO A 34 -14.82 1.62 -19.46
CA PRO A 34 -13.45 1.35 -19.01
C PRO A 34 -12.97 -0.09 -19.24
N LEU A 35 -13.89 -1.04 -19.44
CA LEU A 35 -13.62 -2.47 -19.67
C LEU A 35 -13.69 -2.88 -21.15
N ILE A 36 -14.19 -2.03 -22.06
CA ILE A 36 -14.22 -2.32 -23.50
C ILE A 36 -12.81 -2.64 -24.03
N PRO A 37 -11.75 -1.87 -23.73
CA PRO A 37 -10.41 -2.18 -24.23
C PRO A 37 -9.89 -3.53 -23.70
N LEU A 38 -10.25 -3.88 -22.46
CA LEU A 38 -9.89 -5.17 -21.86
C LEU A 38 -10.63 -6.33 -22.55
N PHE A 39 -11.91 -6.12 -22.86
CA PHE A 39 -12.74 -7.10 -23.56
C PHE A 39 -12.25 -7.35 -24.99
N GLU A 40 -11.99 -6.29 -25.75
CA GLU A 40 -11.44 -6.40 -27.10
C GLU A 40 -10.11 -7.15 -27.09
N ALA A 41 -9.18 -6.79 -26.19
CA ALA A 41 -7.92 -7.50 -26.04
C ALA A 41 -8.09 -8.99 -25.74
N VAL A 42 -8.98 -9.36 -24.81
CA VAL A 42 -9.23 -10.77 -24.46
C VAL A 42 -9.84 -11.56 -25.61
N VAL A 43 -10.74 -10.96 -26.38
CA VAL A 43 -11.43 -11.62 -27.49
C VAL A 43 -10.52 -11.74 -28.71
N ASP A 44 -9.77 -10.69 -29.04
CA ASP A 44 -8.89 -10.66 -30.21
C ASP A 44 -7.63 -11.51 -30.00
N GLU A 45 -7.03 -11.44 -28.80
CA GLU A 45 -5.80 -12.18 -28.48
C GLU A 45 -6.08 -13.60 -27.99
N SER A 46 -7.35 -13.94 -27.70
CA SER A 46 -7.74 -15.23 -27.11
C SER A 46 -6.91 -15.57 -25.86
N SER A 47 -6.61 -14.55 -25.05
CA SER A 47 -5.76 -14.65 -23.86
C SER A 47 -6.44 -13.98 -22.67
N GLU A 48 -6.10 -14.44 -21.46
CA GLU A 48 -6.51 -13.76 -20.24
C GLU A 48 -5.83 -12.38 -20.11
N ALA A 49 -6.56 -11.42 -19.55
CA ALA A 49 -6.02 -10.09 -19.27
C ALA A 49 -6.61 -9.55 -17.96
N ALA A 50 -5.86 -8.70 -17.26
CA ALA A 50 -6.30 -8.07 -16.04
C ALA A 50 -5.96 -6.58 -16.02
N THR A 51 -6.80 -5.79 -15.39
CA THR A 51 -6.59 -4.36 -15.16
C THR A 51 -7.07 -3.94 -13.77
N LYS A 52 -6.64 -2.76 -13.33
CA LYS A 52 -7.14 -2.10 -12.13
C LYS A 52 -7.92 -0.85 -12.52
N LEU A 53 -9.15 -0.77 -12.06
CA LEU A 53 -10.00 0.40 -12.22
C LEU A 53 -10.01 1.22 -10.94
N HIS A 54 -9.70 2.50 -11.09
CA HIS A 54 -9.84 3.48 -10.02
C HIS A 54 -11.21 4.14 -10.17
N VAL A 55 -12.09 3.91 -9.19
CA VAL A 55 -13.40 4.52 -9.10
C VAL A 55 -13.44 5.47 -7.90
N GLN A 56 -14.44 6.36 -7.84
CA GLN A 56 -14.48 7.42 -6.83
C GLN A 56 -14.27 6.93 -5.39
N ASN A 57 -14.77 5.74 -5.05
CA ASN A 57 -14.72 5.19 -3.69
C ASN A 57 -13.86 3.92 -3.55
N GLY A 58 -12.93 3.63 -4.48
CA GLY A 58 -12.08 2.45 -4.31
C GLY A 58 -11.31 2.01 -5.56
N VAL A 59 -10.58 0.91 -5.41
CA VAL A 59 -9.83 0.26 -6.49
C VAL A 59 -10.41 -1.12 -6.72
N TRP A 60 -10.76 -1.40 -7.98
CA TRP A 60 -11.28 -2.70 -8.39
C TRP A 60 -10.29 -3.39 -9.31
N SER A 61 -9.91 -4.62 -8.96
CA SER A 61 -9.20 -5.52 -9.86
C SER A 61 -10.21 -6.22 -10.75
N VAL A 62 -10.00 -6.15 -12.06
CA VAL A 62 -10.82 -6.85 -13.05
C VAL A 62 -9.93 -7.79 -13.83
N ALA A 63 -10.19 -9.09 -13.70
CA ALA A 63 -9.57 -10.12 -14.51
C ALA A 63 -10.60 -10.67 -15.48
N MET A 64 -10.23 -10.84 -16.74
CA MET A 64 -11.13 -11.28 -17.80
C MET A 64 -10.49 -12.41 -18.60
N THR A 65 -11.27 -13.46 -18.87
CA THR A 65 -10.83 -14.68 -19.55
C THR A 65 -11.74 -14.97 -20.74
N PRO A 66 -11.22 -15.44 -21.87
CA PRO A 66 -12.04 -15.73 -23.05
C PRO A 66 -12.91 -16.97 -22.79
N LEU A 67 -14.15 -16.92 -23.27
CA LEU A 67 -15.10 -18.03 -23.21
C LEU A 67 -15.19 -18.71 -24.57
N TYR A 68 -14.74 -19.96 -24.64
CA TYR A 68 -14.76 -20.75 -25.87
C TYR A 68 -16.05 -21.56 -26.03
N THR A 69 -16.51 -21.69 -27.27
CA THR A 69 -17.52 -22.66 -27.70
C THR A 69 -17.11 -23.20 -29.06
N SER A 70 -16.87 -24.51 -29.17
CA SER A 70 -16.46 -25.17 -30.41
C SER A 70 -15.26 -24.49 -31.09
N ASP A 71 -14.18 -24.27 -30.34
CA ASP A 71 -12.92 -23.62 -30.76
C ASP A 71 -13.05 -22.16 -31.25
N GLN A 72 -14.17 -21.50 -30.97
CA GLN A 72 -14.37 -20.08 -31.23
C GLN A 72 -14.61 -19.31 -29.93
N VAL A 73 -13.96 -18.16 -29.76
CA VAL A 73 -14.26 -17.24 -28.65
C VAL A 73 -15.65 -16.65 -28.87
N ARG A 74 -16.59 -16.95 -27.96
CA ARG A 74 -17.96 -16.43 -27.99
C ARG A 74 -18.19 -15.24 -27.06
N GLY A 75 -17.23 -14.93 -26.21
CA GLY A 75 -17.29 -13.82 -25.28
C GLY A 75 -16.18 -13.93 -24.25
N ALA A 76 -16.39 -13.33 -23.09
CA ALA A 76 -15.43 -13.37 -22.01
C ALA A 76 -16.15 -13.43 -20.65
N VAL A 77 -15.49 -14.03 -19.67
CA VAL A 77 -15.91 -14.04 -18.26
C VAL A 77 -15.01 -13.09 -17.50
N ALA A 78 -15.60 -12.10 -16.84
CA ALA A 78 -14.90 -11.13 -16.00
C ALA A 78 -15.16 -11.38 -14.51
N VAL A 79 -14.10 -11.34 -13.71
CA VAL A 79 -14.13 -11.35 -12.24
C VAL A 79 -13.72 -9.98 -11.76
N LEU A 80 -14.59 -9.35 -10.98
CA LEU A 80 -14.36 -8.04 -10.37
C LEU A 80 -14.17 -8.24 -8.87
N ARG A 81 -13.05 -7.74 -8.33
CA ARG A 81 -12.75 -7.78 -6.90
C ARG A 81 -12.44 -6.37 -6.41
N ASP A 82 -13.11 -5.96 -5.34
CA ASP A 82 -12.70 -4.79 -4.57
C ASP A 82 -11.36 -5.12 -3.89
N VAL A 83 -10.32 -4.37 -4.25
CA VAL A 83 -8.95 -4.50 -3.71
C VAL A 83 -8.51 -3.22 -3.00
N THR A 84 -9.47 -2.39 -2.58
CA THR A 84 -9.20 -1.06 -2.04
C THR A 84 -8.31 -1.11 -0.80
N GLU A 85 -8.59 -2.02 0.14
CA GLU A 85 -7.80 -2.11 1.38
C GLU A 85 -6.41 -2.68 1.12
N GLU A 86 -6.28 -3.67 0.22
CA GLU A 86 -4.99 -4.22 -0.19
C GLU A 86 -4.09 -3.15 -0.81
N GLU A 87 -4.63 -2.33 -1.72
CA GLU A 87 -3.89 -1.21 -2.31
C GLU A 87 -3.54 -0.14 -1.28
N ARG A 88 -4.45 0.13 -0.33
CA ARG A 88 -4.21 1.07 0.76
C ARG A 88 -3.06 0.60 1.64
N LEU A 89 -3.05 -0.67 2.04
CA LEU A 89 -2.00 -1.28 2.83
C LEU A 89 -0.66 -1.33 2.07
N ASP A 90 -0.68 -1.69 0.79
CA ASP A 90 0.53 -1.69 -0.04
C ASP A 90 1.12 -0.28 -0.18
N LYS A 91 0.26 0.72 -0.37
CA LYS A 91 0.68 2.13 -0.39
C LYS A 91 1.27 2.56 0.95
N LEU A 92 0.59 2.28 2.06
CA LEU A 92 1.10 2.61 3.40
C LEU A 92 2.45 1.96 3.66
N ARG A 93 2.63 0.69 3.26
CA ARG A 93 3.91 -0.02 3.38
C ARG A 93 5.00 0.67 2.55
N LYS A 94 4.71 1.03 1.29
CA LYS A 94 5.66 1.74 0.42
C LYS A 94 6.05 3.10 0.98
N ASP A 95 5.05 3.87 1.42
CA ASP A 95 5.25 5.19 2.03
C ASP A 95 6.08 5.06 3.32
N PHE A 96 5.81 4.05 4.14
CA PHE A 96 6.60 3.75 5.34
C PHE A 96 8.07 3.45 5.00
N VAL A 97 8.33 2.54 4.05
CA VAL A 97 9.71 2.20 3.64
C VAL A 97 10.45 3.42 3.10
N ALA A 98 9.77 4.25 2.30
CA ALA A 98 10.34 5.50 1.78
C ALA A 98 10.70 6.45 2.94
N ASN A 99 9.76 6.69 3.86
CA ASN A 99 9.95 7.59 5.00
C ASN A 99 11.12 7.13 5.89
N VAL A 100 11.17 5.84 6.23
CA VAL A 100 12.29 5.27 7.00
C VAL A 100 13.62 5.45 6.28
N SER A 101 13.65 5.20 4.97
CA SER A 101 14.86 5.36 4.17
C SER A 101 15.33 6.82 4.16
N HIS A 102 14.40 7.77 4.11
CA HIS A 102 14.72 9.20 4.18
C HIS A 102 15.25 9.61 5.56
N GLU A 103 14.60 9.15 6.64
CA GLU A 103 15.01 9.44 8.01
C GLU A 103 16.36 8.83 8.40
N LEU A 104 16.76 7.72 7.76
CA LEU A 104 18.08 7.10 7.93
C LEU A 104 19.18 7.75 7.08
N ARG A 105 18.83 8.27 5.89
CA ARG A 105 19.82 8.83 4.95
C ARG A 105 20.59 10.00 5.56
N THR A 106 19.89 10.97 6.14
CA THR A 106 20.50 12.16 6.74
C THR A 106 21.50 11.80 7.85
N PRO A 107 21.14 10.97 8.85
CA PRO A 107 22.08 10.43 9.84
C PRO A 107 23.37 9.86 9.25
N ILE A 108 23.21 8.97 8.26
CA ILE A 108 24.31 8.23 7.68
C ILE A 108 25.25 9.17 6.92
N SER A 109 24.68 10.13 6.17
CA SER A 109 25.47 11.14 5.47
C SER A 109 26.26 12.04 6.43
N MET A 110 25.67 12.42 7.57
CA MET A 110 26.35 13.21 8.60
C MET A 110 27.50 12.40 9.23
N LEU A 111 27.24 11.16 9.63
CA LEU A 111 28.25 10.25 10.17
C LEU A 111 29.43 10.08 9.22
N GLN A 112 29.14 9.86 7.94
CA GLN A 112 30.15 9.70 6.92
C GLN A 112 30.96 10.99 6.74
N GLY A 113 30.30 12.13 6.53
CA GLY A 113 30.99 13.40 6.29
C GLY A 113 31.87 13.85 7.46
N TYR A 114 31.42 13.68 8.69
CA TYR A 114 32.23 14.00 9.87
C TYR A 114 33.36 12.99 10.11
N SER A 115 33.13 11.71 9.82
CA SER A 115 34.20 10.71 9.88
C SER A 115 35.28 10.97 8.83
N GLU A 116 34.89 11.36 7.61
CA GLU A 116 35.81 11.77 6.54
C GLU A 116 36.62 13.00 6.97
N ALA A 117 35.97 14.05 7.52
CA ALA A 117 36.67 15.23 8.03
C ALA A 117 37.70 14.90 9.13
N LEU A 118 37.41 13.92 10.00
CA LEU A 118 38.34 13.44 11.02
C LEU A 118 39.51 12.66 10.43
N LEU A 119 39.28 11.87 9.37
CA LEU A 119 40.30 11.09 8.67
C LEU A 119 41.24 11.98 7.84
N ASP A 120 40.70 13.04 7.25
CA ASP A 120 41.43 14.02 6.44
C ASP A 120 42.15 15.09 7.29
N ASP A 121 42.12 14.95 8.62
CA ASP A 121 42.75 15.84 9.60
C ASP A 121 42.31 17.32 9.43
N ILE A 122 41.07 17.54 8.99
CA ILE A 122 40.46 18.86 8.82
C ILE A 122 40.34 19.66 10.12
N PRO A 123 39.89 19.09 11.27
CA PRO A 123 39.80 19.87 12.51
C PRO A 123 41.19 20.33 12.96
N SER A 124 41.31 21.62 13.20
CA SER A 124 42.57 22.30 13.54
C SER A 124 42.84 22.30 15.05
N THR A 125 41.83 22.05 15.88
CA THR A 125 41.95 22.03 17.34
C THR A 125 41.43 20.72 17.96
N PRO A 126 41.90 20.36 19.17
CA PRO A 126 41.32 19.26 19.93
C PRO A 126 39.82 19.46 20.22
N GLU A 127 39.38 20.70 20.41
CA GLU A 127 37.98 21.04 20.65
C GLU A 127 37.10 20.76 19.43
N GLU A 128 37.52 21.20 18.23
CA GLU A 128 36.81 20.90 16.97
C GLU A 128 36.73 19.40 16.68
N ARG A 129 37.80 18.67 16.98
CA ARG A 129 37.80 17.20 16.87
C ARG A 129 36.78 16.57 17.80
N LEU A 130 36.67 17.07 19.03
CA LEU A 130 35.71 16.57 20.00
C LEU A 130 34.27 16.85 19.56
N GLU A 131 33.99 18.03 19.00
CA GLU A 131 32.68 18.37 18.44
C GLU A 131 32.25 17.40 17.32
N LEU A 132 33.15 17.11 16.37
CA LEU A 132 32.90 16.14 15.31
C LEU A 132 32.57 14.74 15.85
N VAL A 133 33.37 14.27 16.82
CA VAL A 133 33.15 12.96 17.47
C VAL A 133 31.81 12.95 18.22
N GLN A 134 31.44 14.06 18.86
CA GLN A 134 30.17 14.18 19.57
C GLN A 134 28.98 14.09 18.61
N VAL A 135 29.04 14.76 17.45
CA VAL A 135 27.98 14.66 16.44
C VAL A 135 27.85 13.24 15.91
N ILE A 136 28.97 12.56 15.66
CA ILE A 136 28.97 11.14 15.25
C ILE A 136 28.30 10.28 16.32
N HIS A 137 28.67 10.46 17.58
CA HIS A 137 28.09 9.71 18.69
C HIS A 137 26.57 9.92 18.77
N ASP A 138 26.12 11.17 18.74
CA ASP A 138 24.71 11.51 18.93
C ASP A 138 23.83 11.01 17.77
N GLU A 139 24.35 11.07 16.55
CA GLU A 139 23.64 10.54 15.39
C GLU A 139 23.61 9.00 15.39
N SER A 140 24.67 8.34 15.87
CA SER A 140 24.65 6.89 16.08
C SER A 140 23.58 6.45 17.09
N LEU A 141 23.40 7.23 18.18
CA LEU A 141 22.34 6.99 19.15
C LEU A 141 20.95 7.24 18.56
N ARG A 142 20.78 8.28 17.73
CA ARG A 142 19.53 8.58 17.04
C ARG A 142 19.13 7.45 16.10
N MET A 143 20.05 6.95 15.26
CA MET A 143 19.80 5.78 14.41
C MET A 143 19.44 4.55 15.24
N GLY A 144 20.13 4.32 16.35
CA GLY A 144 19.85 3.20 17.24
C GLY A 144 18.44 3.25 17.84
N ARG A 145 17.91 4.44 18.16
CA ARG A 145 16.51 4.60 18.60
C ARG A 145 15.54 4.28 17.46
N LEU A 146 15.79 4.84 16.27
CA LEU A 146 14.94 4.62 15.10
C LEU A 146 14.85 3.14 14.74
N VAL A 147 15.97 2.41 14.74
CA VAL A 147 15.98 0.96 14.49
C VAL A 147 15.19 0.19 15.54
N ARG A 148 15.29 0.57 16.83
CA ARG A 148 14.49 -0.06 17.90
C ARG A 148 12.99 0.17 17.68
N ASP A 149 12.60 1.40 17.39
CA ASP A 149 11.18 1.74 17.14
C ASP A 149 10.61 0.93 15.96
N LEU A 150 11.41 0.72 14.91
CA LEU A 150 11.02 -0.14 13.78
C LEU A 150 10.88 -1.62 14.15
N LEU A 151 11.79 -2.15 14.97
CA LEU A 151 11.73 -3.53 15.44
C LEU A 151 10.53 -3.75 16.36
N ASP A 152 10.23 -2.79 17.22
CA ASP A 152 9.07 -2.85 18.10
C ASP A 152 7.77 -2.81 17.30
N LEU A 153 7.68 -1.95 16.28
CA LEU A 153 6.53 -1.94 15.35
C LEU A 153 6.38 -3.29 14.62
N ALA A 154 7.48 -3.88 14.13
CA ALA A 154 7.43 -5.18 13.45
C ALA A 154 6.95 -6.31 14.38
N ARG A 155 7.35 -6.27 15.67
CA ARG A 155 6.87 -7.23 16.69
C ARG A 155 5.37 -7.04 16.97
N MET A 156 4.89 -5.80 16.99
CA MET A 156 3.47 -5.50 17.14
C MET A 156 2.65 -6.08 15.98
N GLU A 157 3.08 -5.88 14.74
CA GLU A 157 2.39 -6.42 13.56
C GLU A 157 2.38 -7.96 13.52
N ALA A 158 3.44 -8.61 14.01
CA ALA A 158 3.50 -10.07 14.12
C ALA A 158 2.60 -10.66 15.23
N GLY A 159 1.88 -9.83 15.98
CA GLY A 159 1.06 -10.27 17.12
C GLY A 159 1.89 -10.78 18.30
N HIS A 160 3.16 -10.37 18.41
CA HIS A 160 4.09 -10.80 19.46
C HIS A 160 4.19 -9.76 20.60
N LEU A 161 3.19 -8.89 20.73
CA LEU A 161 3.14 -7.92 21.82
C LEU A 161 2.51 -8.57 23.05
N GLU A 162 3.34 -8.96 24.02
CA GLU A 162 2.83 -9.32 25.35
C GLU A 162 2.41 -8.06 26.10
N LEU A 163 1.11 -7.81 26.13
CA LEU A 163 0.53 -6.73 26.92
C LEU A 163 0.39 -7.20 28.37
N ILE A 164 1.20 -6.62 29.26
CA ILE A 164 1.09 -6.82 30.70
C ILE A 164 0.13 -5.75 31.24
N PHE A 165 -1.10 -6.14 31.49
CA PHE A 165 -2.09 -5.27 32.13
C PHE A 165 -1.98 -5.41 33.66
N GLY A 166 -2.00 -4.27 34.35
CA GLY A 166 -2.09 -4.19 35.81
C GLY A 166 -2.89 -2.97 36.22
N GLU A 167 -3.55 -3.02 37.38
CA GLU A 167 -4.15 -1.83 37.98
C GLU A 167 -3.03 -0.84 38.34
N VAL A 168 -3.22 0.42 37.96
CA VAL A 168 -2.31 1.51 38.29
C VAL A 168 -3.13 2.61 38.95
N GLU A 169 -2.79 2.96 40.19
CA GLU A 169 -3.40 4.10 40.88
C GLU A 169 -2.83 5.39 40.28
N PHE A 170 -3.68 6.22 39.68
CA PHE A 170 -3.31 7.51 39.07
C PHE A 170 -3.28 8.67 40.08
N ASP A 171 -3.33 8.38 41.38
CA ASP A 171 -3.30 9.39 42.43
C ASP A 171 -1.87 9.89 42.65
N SER A 172 -1.45 10.84 41.80
CA SER A 172 -0.33 11.81 41.90
C SER A 172 0.56 11.87 40.65
N LEU A 173 0.06 12.55 39.61
CA LEU A 173 0.93 13.30 38.68
C LEU A 173 0.88 14.79 39.02
#